data_AF-A0A0K9YQ18-F1
#
_entry.id   AF-A0A0K9YQ18-F1
#
_cell.length_a   1.000
_cell.length_b   1.000
_cell.length_c   1.000
_cell.angle_alpha   90.00
_cell.angle_beta   90.00
_cell.angle_gamma   90.00
#
_symmetry.space_group_name_H-M   'P 1'
#
loop_
_entity.id
_entity.type
_entity.pdbx_description
1 polymer ?
#
loop_
_entity_poly.entity_id
_entity_poly.type
_entity_poly.pdbx_seq_one_letter_code
_entity_poly.pdbx_strand_id
1 'polypeptide(L)'
;MFMEYRCLNCQQVFQAEAEFCPHLAQFFASLNGQKVWRIRFLHRYAFEFYSDAQIQAMVVAEPLNVSEVVCIEAFDAKTFMGINALGKHVSIFD
;
A
#
# COMPACT_ATOMS: atom_id res chain seq x y z
N MET A 1 12.75 -10.20 9.15
CA MET A 1 12.06 -10.79 7.98
C MET A 1 11.80 -9.62 7.05
N PHE A 2 12.39 -9.60 5.87
CA PHE A 2 12.26 -8.46 4.97
C PHE A 2 10.86 -8.45 4.35
N MET A 3 10.18 -7.30 4.38
CA MET A 3 8.89 -7.14 3.72
C MET A 3 9.12 -7.01 2.21
N GLU A 4 8.43 -7.83 1.43
CA GLU A 4 8.42 -7.79 -0.02
C GLU A 4 7.18 -7.09 -0.52
N TYR A 5 7.33 -6.29 -1.56
CA TYR A 5 6.29 -5.45 -2.13
C TYR A 5 6.23 -5.64 -3.63
N ARG A 6 5.03 -5.68 -4.20
CA ARG A 6 4.81 -5.85 -5.63
C ARG A 6 4.18 -4.59 -6.21
N CYS A 7 4.78 -4.08 -7.28
CA CYS A 7 4.16 -3.03 -8.07
C CYS A 7 3.16 -3.65 -9.05
N LEU A 8 1.91 -3.20 -9.00
CA LEU A 8 0.85 -3.75 -9.87
C LEU A 8 1.03 -3.39 -11.35
N ASN A 9 1.76 -2.31 -11.65
CA ASN A 9 1.99 -1.87 -13.03
C ASN A 9 3.12 -2.64 -13.70
N CYS A 10 4.29 -2.77 -13.06
CA CYS A 10 5.44 -3.45 -13.66
C CYS A 10 5.60 -4.91 -13.20
N GLN A 11 4.78 -5.38 -12.26
CA GLN A 11 4.80 -6.76 -11.74
C GLN A 11 6.11 -7.16 -11.04
N GLN A 12 7.03 -6.22 -10.83
CA GLN A 12 8.27 -6.44 -10.12
C GLN A 12 8.05 -6.46 -8.60
N VAL A 13 8.85 -7.30 -7.93
CA VAL A 13 8.89 -7.40 -6.49
C VAL A 13 10.18 -6.79 -5.96
N PHE A 14 10.06 -5.93 -4.95
CA PHE A 14 11.14 -5.21 -4.32
C PHE A 14 11.04 -5.30 -2.80
N GLN A 15 12.15 -5.05 -2.10
CA GLN A 15 12.22 -5.03 -0.64
C GLN A 15 12.10 -3.58 -0.14
N ALA A 16 11.64 -3.36 1.10
CA ALA A 16 11.48 -2.01 1.68
C ALA A 16 12.74 -1.12 1.58
N GLU A 17 13.93 -1.73 1.61
CA GLU A 17 15.23 -1.04 1.57
C GLU A 17 15.71 -0.75 0.13
N ALA A 18 15.01 -1.25 -0.89
CA ALA A 18 15.36 -1.05 -2.29
C ALA A 18 14.62 0.18 -2.88
N GLU A 19 15.23 0.80 -3.91
CA GLU A 19 14.59 1.90 -4.63
C GLU A 19 13.25 1.45 -5.26
N PHE A 20 12.22 2.28 -5.09
CA PHE A 20 10.93 2.04 -5.72
C PHE A 20 11.03 2.15 -7.22
N CYS A 21 10.27 1.33 -7.94
CA CYS A 21 10.12 1.55 -9.37
C CYS A 21 9.38 2.89 -9.63
N PRO A 22 9.63 3.55 -10.77
CA PRO A 22 9.03 4.85 -11.08
C PRO A 22 7.51 4.86 -11.02
N HIS A 23 6.85 3.76 -11.39
CA HIS A 23 5.39 3.63 -11.33
C HIS A 23 4.86 3.72 -9.90
N LEU A 24 5.56 3.09 -8.96
CA LEU A 24 5.14 3.11 -7.57
C LEU A 24 5.44 4.46 -6.92
N ALA A 25 6.57 5.08 -7.25
CA ALA A 25 6.87 6.45 -6.82
C ALA A 25 5.80 7.43 -7.32
N GLN A 26 5.39 7.33 -8.60
CA GLN A 26 4.32 8.15 -9.17
C GLN A 26 2.97 7.86 -8.50
N PHE A 27 2.69 6.59 -8.22
CA PHE A 27 1.48 6.17 -7.51
C PHE A 27 1.42 6.81 -6.11
N PHE A 28 2.46 6.70 -5.30
CA PHE A 28 2.51 7.33 -3.99
C PHE A 28 2.39 8.85 -4.08
N ALA A 29 3.09 9.48 -5.02
CA ALA A 29 2.97 10.93 -5.24
C ALA A 29 1.52 11.35 -5.54
N SER A 30 0.78 10.54 -6.31
CA SER A 30 -0.63 10.80 -6.61
C SER A 30 -1.57 10.68 -5.40
N LEU A 31 -1.16 9.93 -4.37
CA LEU A 31 -1.95 9.70 -3.15
C LEU A 31 -1.60 10.65 -2.01
N ASN A 32 -0.78 11.68 -2.24
CA ASN A 32 -0.45 12.64 -1.20
C ASN A 32 -1.71 13.34 -0.65
N GLY A 33 -1.88 13.32 0.67
CA GLY A 33 -3.05 13.78 1.40
C GLY A 33 -4.25 12.83 1.37
N GLN A 34 -4.15 11.70 0.64
CA GLN A 34 -5.24 10.74 0.47
C GLN A 34 -5.05 9.51 1.36
N LYS A 35 -6.01 8.58 1.26
CA LYS A 35 -5.95 7.28 1.91
C LYS A 35 -5.20 6.28 1.02
N VAL A 36 -4.29 5.53 1.64
CA VAL A 36 -3.53 4.45 0.99
C VAL A 36 -3.65 3.18 1.83
N TRP A 37 -3.70 2.06 1.12
CA TRP A 37 -3.82 0.73 1.69
C TRP A 37 -2.59 -0.09 1.33
N ARG A 38 -1.99 -0.75 2.32
CA ARG A 38 -1.03 -1.84 2.12
C ARG A 38 -1.74 -3.15 2.45
N ILE A 39 -1.80 -4.06 1.49
CA ILE A 39 -2.53 -5.32 1.63
C ILE A 39 -1.63 -6.49 1.27
N ARG A 40 -1.66 -7.55 2.08
CA ARG A 40 -1.18 -8.88 1.71
C ARG A 40 -2.37 -9.79 1.55
N PHE A 41 -2.54 -10.38 0.37
CA PHE A 41 -3.60 -11.37 0.13
C PHE A 41 -3.21 -12.74 0.70
N LEU A 42 -4.20 -13.55 1.06
CA LEU A 42 -3.97 -14.85 1.72
C LEU A 42 -3.08 -15.81 0.90
N HIS A 43 -3.12 -15.70 -0.43
CA HIS A 43 -2.34 -16.53 -1.35
C HIS A 43 -1.18 -15.79 -2.03
N ARG A 44 -0.81 -14.60 -1.54
CA ARG A 44 0.29 -13.80 -2.09
C ARG A 44 1.33 -13.53 -1.00
N TYR A 45 2.60 -13.68 -1.37
CA TYR A 45 3.71 -13.49 -0.44
C TYR A 45 4.06 -12.01 -0.25
N ALA A 46 3.96 -11.20 -1.31
CA ALA A 46 4.29 -9.79 -1.31
C ALA A 46 3.09 -8.91 -0.95
N PHE A 47 3.36 -7.79 -0.30
CA PHE A 47 2.42 -6.70 -0.10
C PHE A 47 2.15 -5.94 -1.40
N GLU A 48 0.96 -5.40 -1.52
CA GLU A 48 0.50 -4.60 -2.65
C GLU A 48 -0.11 -3.29 -2.11
N PHE A 49 0.05 -2.21 -2.88
CA PHE A 49 -0.45 -0.89 -2.51
C PHE A 49 -1.65 -0.51 -3.36
N TYR A 50 -2.65 0.07 -2.69
CA TYR A 50 -3.91 0.46 -3.32
C TYR A 50 -4.39 1.82 -2.82
N SER A 51 -4.99 2.58 -3.74
CA SER A 51 -5.78 3.75 -3.41
C SER A 51 -7.11 3.32 -2.82
N ASP A 52 -7.76 4.21 -2.09
CA ASP A 52 -9.10 3.93 -1.57
C ASP A 52 -10.10 3.60 -2.68
N ALA A 53 -10.07 4.34 -3.79
CA ALA A 53 -10.94 4.09 -4.94
C ALA A 53 -10.75 2.67 -5.53
N GLN A 54 -9.50 2.18 -5.59
CA GLN A 54 -9.23 0.81 -6.05
C GLN A 54 -9.80 -0.23 -5.08
N ILE A 55 -9.63 -0.04 -3.77
CA ILE A 55 -10.21 -0.96 -2.78
C ILE A 55 -11.73 -0.97 -2.86
N GLN A 56 -12.37 0.20 -2.95
CA GLN A 56 -13.82 0.29 -3.10
C GLN A 56 -14.32 -0.44 -4.34
N ALA A 57 -13.64 -0.28 -5.48
CA ALA A 57 -13.99 -1.00 -6.71
C ALA A 57 -13.84 -2.52 -6.55
N MET A 58 -12.80 -2.99 -5.84
CA MET A 58 -12.55 -4.41 -5.63
C MET A 58 -13.58 -5.06 -4.69
N VAL A 59 -13.92 -4.42 -3.56
CA VAL A 59 -14.87 -4.98 -2.59
C VAL A 59 -16.30 -5.01 -3.11
N VAL A 60 -16.65 -4.11 -4.05
CA VAL A 60 -17.95 -4.13 -4.75
C VAL A 60 -18.09 -5.37 -5.64
N ALA A 61 -16.99 -5.82 -6.24
CA ALA A 61 -16.98 -7.01 -7.09
C ALA A 61 -17.06 -8.30 -6.26
N GLU A 62 -16.22 -8.42 -5.22
CA GLU A 62 -16.21 -9.58 -4.33
C GLU A 62 -15.50 -9.27 -2.99
N PRO A 63 -15.80 -10.01 -1.91
CA PRO A 63 -15.06 -9.91 -0.66
C PRO A 63 -13.56 -10.24 -0.81
N LEU A 64 -12.70 -9.44 -0.20
CA LEU A 64 -11.24 -9.62 -0.28
C LEU A 64 -10.72 -10.57 0.80
N ASN A 65 -10.03 -11.64 0.37
CA ASN A 65 -9.36 -12.57 1.26
C ASN A 65 -7.91 -12.12 1.53
N VAL A 66 -7.72 -11.47 2.67
CA VAL A 66 -6.46 -10.83 3.08
C VAL A 66 -5.85 -11.51 4.29
N SER A 67 -4.53 -11.61 4.33
CA SER A 67 -3.77 -12.07 5.50
C SER A 67 -3.32 -10.90 6.38
N GLU A 68 -3.02 -9.75 5.77
CA GLU A 68 -2.62 -8.55 6.48
C GLU A 68 -3.11 -7.30 5.74
N VAL A 69 -3.57 -6.30 6.50
CA VAL A 69 -4.02 -5.01 5.97
C VAL A 69 -3.55 -3.88 6.87
N VAL A 70 -2.99 -2.85 6.24
CA VAL A 70 -2.74 -1.54 6.84
C VAL A 70 -3.46 -0.48 6.02
N CYS A 71 -4.19 0.39 6.70
CA CYS A 71 -4.82 1.57 6.13
C CYS A 71 -4.18 2.81 6.76
N ILE A 72 -3.71 3.72 5.90
CA ILE A 72 -3.15 5.00 6.31
C ILE A 72 -3.98 6.12 5.70
N GLU A 73 -4.44 7.02 6.54
CA GLU A 73 -5.11 8.27 6.20
C GLU A 73 -4.12 9.44 6.18
N ALA A 74 -4.47 10.50 5.46
CA ALA A 74 -3.63 11.70 5.32
C ALA A 74 -2.18 11.36 4.94
N PHE A 75 -2.02 10.47 3.96
CA PHE A 75 -0.71 9.94 3.56
C PHE A 75 0.20 11.03 3.01
N ASP A 76 1.43 11.14 3.52
CA ASP A 76 2.46 12.02 3.02
C ASP A 76 3.43 11.23 2.14
N ALA A 77 3.44 11.54 0.84
CA ALA A 77 4.25 10.83 -0.14
C ALA A 77 5.76 11.11 -0.02
N LYS A 78 6.16 12.16 0.71
CA LYS A 78 7.58 12.49 0.94
C LYS A 78 8.17 11.66 2.07
N THR A 79 7.38 11.41 3.10
CA THR A 79 7.80 10.68 4.31
C THR A 79 7.31 9.24 4.34
N PHE A 80 6.37 8.88 3.45
CA PHE A 80 5.64 7.61 3.42
C PHE A 80 4.88 7.31 4.72
N MET A 81 4.52 8.36 5.45
CA MET A 81 3.81 8.27 6.72
C MET A 81 2.38 8.76 6.60
N GLY A 82 1.57 8.46 7.59
CA GLY A 82 0.28 9.09 7.80
C GLY A 82 -0.33 8.60 9.11
N ILE A 83 -1.65 8.61 9.19
CA ILE A 83 -2.38 8.27 10.42
C ILE A 83 -3.13 6.96 10.21
N ASN A 84 -2.93 5.98 11.09
CA ASN A 84 -3.71 4.73 11.04
C ASN A 84 -5.09 4.88 11.70
N ALA A 85 -5.90 3.81 11.63
CA ALA A 85 -7.23 3.77 12.25
C ALA A 85 -7.26 4.00 13.77
N LEU A 86 -6.10 3.91 14.46
CA LEU A 86 -5.96 4.18 15.89
C LEU A 86 -5.53 5.62 16.18
N GLY A 87 -5.43 6.49 15.16
CA GLY A 87 -4.97 7.86 15.31
C GLY A 87 -3.46 8.00 15.51
N LYS A 88 -2.68 6.93 15.27
CA LYS A 88 -1.22 6.96 15.44
C LYS A 88 -0.52 7.28 14.12
N HIS A 89 0.55 8.06 14.21
CA HIS A 89 1.47 8.23 13.10
C HIS A 89 2.23 6.94 12.84
N VAL A 90 2.15 6.43 11.60
CA VAL A 90 2.80 5.19 11.17
C VAL A 90 3.36 5.33 9.76
N SER A 91 4.40 4.58 9.44
CA SER A 91 4.88 4.39 8.07
C SER A 91 4.03 3.37 7.34
N ILE A 92 3.84 3.54 6.03
CA ILE A 92 3.21 2.53 5.17
C ILE A 92 4.04 1.25 5.04
N PHE A 93 5.30 1.27 5.50
CA PHE A 93 6.23 0.14 5.50
C PHE A 93 6.41 -0.54 6.87
N ASP A 94 5.78 -0.01 7.92
CA ASP A 94 5.86 -0.55 9.30
C ASP A 94 4.75 -1.55 9.62
#